data_AF-N6WTJ2-F1
#
_entry.id   AF-N6WTJ2-F1
#
_cell.length_a   1.000
_cell.length_b   1.000
_cell.length_c   1.000
_cell.angle_alpha   90.00
_cell.angle_beta   90.00
_cell.angle_gamma   90.00
#
_symmetry.space_group_name_H-M   'P 1'
#
loop_
_entity.id
_entity.type
_entity.pdbx_description
1 polymer ?
#
loop_
_entity_poly.entity_id
_entity_poly.type
_entity_poly.pdbx_seq_one_letter_code
_entity_poly.pdbx_strand_id
1 'polypeptide(L)'
;MSDLEGFGFVLPHWFYWGWLAVMPLIMMALDRWQRKRKGPVEEELTPVPGELHEPTPQERHPDAGVNGFTRVIDWISEHSGVFVAFWTVNAVCFYFFEVVMRYIFNMPTIWVHEASFLLLGMQYLLAGAFALLHGAHVRVDVLYNLLPERGQVGMDIFTSMFFFIFALALAITSWTFFQNSYSMHETTVETWGIQYYPVKAMMLLGAILILLAGVSKLIKDIALFIRLGKEGAA
;
A
#
# COMPACT_ATOMS: atom_id res chain seq x y z
N MET A 1 -33.72 12.32 -10.89
CA MET A 1 -32.72 13.27 -10.35
C MET A 1 -33.36 14.43 -9.57
N SER A 2 -34.69 14.51 -9.45
CA SER A 2 -35.43 15.54 -8.70
C SER A 2 -35.67 15.21 -7.21
N ASP A 3 -35.40 13.98 -6.77
CA ASP A 3 -35.69 13.54 -5.39
C ASP A 3 -34.51 13.68 -4.42
N LEU A 4 -33.40 14.28 -4.86
CA LEU A 4 -32.21 14.53 -4.04
C LEU A 4 -32.24 15.90 -3.32
N GLU A 5 -33.23 16.75 -3.61
CA GLU A 5 -33.34 18.10 -3.02
C GLU A 5 -33.70 18.08 -1.52
N GLY A 6 -34.07 16.92 -0.96
CA GLY A 6 -34.35 16.73 0.46
C GLY A 6 -33.14 16.31 1.31
N PHE A 7 -32.00 15.97 0.70
CA PHE A 7 -30.80 15.50 1.40
C PHE A 7 -29.66 16.51 1.24
N GLY A 8 -28.89 16.74 2.30
CA GLY A 8 -27.82 17.74 2.34
C GLY A 8 -26.74 17.60 1.24
N PHE A 9 -25.82 18.56 1.21
CA PHE A 9 -24.73 18.69 0.22
C PHE A 9 -24.14 17.35 -0.28
N VAL A 10 -24.17 17.17 -1.61
CA VAL A 10 -23.56 16.02 -2.32
C VAL A 10 -22.32 16.48 -3.06
N LEU A 11 -21.19 15.82 -2.81
CA LEU A 11 -19.93 16.16 -3.48
C LEU A 11 -19.95 15.71 -4.96
N PRO A 12 -19.63 16.58 -5.92
CA PRO A 12 -19.51 16.18 -7.32
C PRO A 12 -18.41 15.13 -7.52
N HIS A 13 -18.67 14.09 -8.32
CA HIS A 13 -17.76 12.95 -8.48
C HIS A 13 -16.38 13.37 -9.03
N TRP A 14 -16.35 14.31 -9.97
CA TRP A 14 -15.09 14.82 -10.54
C TRP A 14 -14.24 15.55 -9.50
N PHE A 15 -14.89 16.28 -8.58
CA PHE A 15 -14.20 16.97 -7.50
C PHE A 15 -13.64 15.97 -6.50
N TYR A 16 -14.42 14.95 -6.14
CA TYR A 16 -13.98 13.84 -5.29
C TYR A 16 -12.72 13.16 -5.85
N TRP A 17 -12.76 12.68 -7.10
CA TRP A 17 -11.62 12.01 -7.72
C TRP A 17 -10.41 12.93 -7.88
N GLY A 18 -10.64 14.18 -8.28
CA GLY A 18 -9.59 15.18 -8.40
C GLY A 18 -8.91 15.48 -7.06
N TRP A 19 -9.71 15.67 -6.00
CA TRP A 19 -9.20 15.96 -4.66
C TRP A 19 -8.37 14.80 -4.10
N LEU A 20 -8.85 13.56 -4.26
CA LEU A 20 -8.12 12.38 -3.80
C LEU A 20 -6.75 12.20 -4.48
N ALA A 21 -6.65 12.53 -5.77
CA ALA A 21 -5.39 12.44 -6.48
C ALA A 21 -4.42 13.59 -6.10
N VAL A 22 -4.95 14.81 -5.98
CA VAL A 22 -4.13 16.03 -5.81
C VAL A 22 -3.65 16.20 -4.37
N MET A 23 -4.48 15.92 -3.38
CA MET A 23 -4.18 16.22 -1.98
C MET A 23 -2.93 15.49 -1.45
N PRO A 24 -2.75 14.16 -1.66
CA PRO A 24 -1.55 13.47 -1.19
C PRO A 24 -0.28 14.00 -1.89
N LEU A 25 -0.36 14.36 -3.17
CA LEU A 25 0.76 14.93 -3.92
C LEU A 25 1.15 16.31 -3.39
N ILE A 26 0.17 17.16 -3.06
CA ILE A 26 0.42 18.45 -2.41
C ILE A 26 1.11 18.23 -1.06
N MET A 27 0.61 17.31 -0.24
CA MET A 27 1.20 17.04 1.07
C MET A 27 2.62 16.48 0.96
N MET A 28 2.90 15.59 0.02
CA MET A 28 4.26 15.15 -0.28
C MET A 28 5.18 16.31 -0.69
N ALA A 29 4.69 17.23 -1.54
CA ALA A 29 5.47 18.39 -1.95
C ALA A 29 5.74 19.35 -0.77
N LEU A 30 4.74 19.56 0.08
CA LEU A 30 4.85 20.37 1.29
C LEU A 30 5.81 19.74 2.30
N ASP A 31 5.72 18.43 2.54
CA ASP A 31 6.63 17.70 3.44
C ASP A 31 8.08 17.78 2.96
N ARG A 32 8.33 17.54 1.66
CA ARG A 32 9.67 17.70 1.07
C ARG A 32 10.21 19.12 1.25
N TRP A 33 9.35 20.12 1.10
CA TRP A 33 9.71 21.52 1.31
C TRP A 33 9.99 21.84 2.79
N GLN A 34 9.19 21.29 3.71
CA GLN A 34 9.35 21.46 5.14
C GLN A 34 10.60 20.74 5.67
N ARG A 35 10.88 19.51 5.24
CA ARG A 35 12.10 18.77 5.59
C ARG A 35 13.36 19.51 5.13
N LYS A 36 13.34 20.06 3.91
CA LYS A 36 14.44 20.91 3.41
C LYS A 36 14.66 22.16 4.27
N ARG A 37 13.61 22.69 4.92
CA ARG A 37 13.67 23.85 5.81
C ARG A 37 14.08 23.51 7.25
N LYS A 38 13.60 22.40 7.81
CA LYS A 38 13.82 22.03 9.22
C LYS A 38 15.15 21.33 9.49
N GLY A 39 15.90 20.95 8.44
CA GLY A 39 17.11 20.13 8.60
C GLY A 39 16.76 18.69 9.00
N PRO A 40 17.74 17.77 9.09
CA PRO A 40 17.50 16.42 9.54
C PRO A 40 17.01 16.48 10.99
N VAL A 41 15.79 16.02 11.24
CA VAL A 41 15.34 15.72 12.60
C VAL A 41 16.01 14.40 12.96
N GLU A 42 16.96 14.43 13.91
CA GLU A 42 17.46 13.20 14.52
C GLU A 42 16.31 12.59 15.32
N GLU A 43 15.63 11.64 14.70
CA GLU A 43 14.63 10.82 15.35
C GLU A 43 15.40 9.77 16.17
N GLU A 44 15.66 10.10 17.43
CA GLU A 44 16.26 9.19 18.39
C GLU A 44 15.27 8.03 18.61
N LEU A 45 15.47 6.93 17.87
CA LEU A 45 14.73 5.69 18.05
C LEU A 45 15.10 5.12 19.42
N THR A 46 14.38 5.52 20.46
CA THR A 46 14.44 4.82 21.74
C THR A 46 13.90 3.41 21.49
N PRO A 47 14.69 2.34 21.72
CA PRO A 47 14.21 0.98 21.52
C PRO A 47 12.98 0.78 22.41
N VAL A 48 11.87 0.33 21.82
CA VAL A 48 10.68 -0.06 22.59
C VAL A 48 11.11 -1.23 23.49
N PRO A 49 11.07 -1.09 24.84
CA PRO A 49 11.59 -2.13 25.72
C PRO A 49 10.77 -3.42 25.56
N GLY A 50 11.40 -4.49 25.05
CA GLY A 50 10.81 -5.83 24.97
C GLY A 50 10.51 -6.36 23.55
N GLU A 51 10.66 -5.56 22.49
CA GLU A 51 10.59 -6.08 21.12
C GLU A 51 11.95 -6.62 20.68
N LEU A 52 12.16 -7.92 20.89
CA LEU A 52 13.26 -8.67 20.25
C LEU A 52 12.86 -8.98 18.80
N HIS A 53 12.77 -7.97 17.93
CA HIS A 53 12.71 -8.23 16.50
C HIS A 53 14.11 -8.65 16.05
N GLU A 54 14.31 -9.95 15.85
CA GLU A 54 15.55 -10.38 15.20
C GLU A 54 15.57 -9.83 13.77
N PRO A 55 16.62 -9.08 13.39
CA PRO A 55 16.71 -8.54 12.06
C PRO A 55 16.69 -9.68 11.05
N THR A 56 15.88 -9.51 10.02
CA THR A 56 15.76 -10.46 8.92
C THR A 56 17.12 -10.61 8.20
N PRO A 57 17.38 -11.74 7.51
CA PRO A 57 18.62 -11.92 6.75
C PRO A 57 18.89 -10.78 5.75
N GLN A 58 17.85 -10.17 5.20
CA GLN A 58 17.96 -9.01 4.30
C GLN A 58 18.39 -7.72 5.02
N GLU A 59 17.95 -7.50 6.26
CA GLU A 59 18.38 -6.35 7.07
C GLU A 59 19.83 -6.50 7.54
N ARG A 60 20.29 -7.74 7.78
CA ARG A 60 21.72 -8.02 8.04
C ARG A 60 22.60 -7.79 6.82
N HIS A 61 22.09 -8.04 5.62
CA HIS A 61 22.83 -7.94 4.35
C HIS A 61 22.16 -6.97 3.36
N PRO A 62 22.13 -5.66 3.65
CA PRO A 62 21.41 -4.68 2.83
C PRO A 62 22.02 -4.46 1.44
N ASP A 63 23.28 -4.85 1.24
CA ASP A 63 24.04 -4.75 -0.02
C ASP A 63 23.81 -5.95 -0.96
N ALA A 64 23.19 -7.03 -0.48
CA ALA A 64 23.01 -8.26 -1.26
C ALA A 64 21.99 -8.08 -2.39
N GLY A 65 22.43 -8.30 -3.64
CA GLY A 65 21.54 -8.30 -4.81
C GLY A 65 20.97 -6.92 -5.19
N VAL A 66 21.51 -5.84 -4.63
CA VAL A 66 21.12 -4.48 -5.01
C VAL A 66 21.66 -4.17 -6.40
N ASN A 67 20.76 -3.83 -7.32
CA ASN A 67 21.06 -3.41 -8.67
C ASN A 67 20.21 -2.19 -9.03
N GLY A 68 20.47 -1.57 -10.18
CA GLY A 68 19.72 -0.37 -10.60
C GLY A 68 18.22 -0.64 -10.72
N PHE A 69 17.82 -1.86 -11.09
CA PHE A 69 16.44 -2.26 -11.25
C PHE A 69 15.71 -2.41 -9.90
N THR A 70 16.27 -3.17 -8.96
CA THR A 70 15.71 -3.35 -7.60
C THR A 70 15.60 -2.02 -6.89
N ARG A 71 16.59 -1.12 -7.07
CA ARG A 71 16.55 0.23 -6.49
C ARG A 71 15.39 1.08 -7.00
N VAL A 72 15.05 0.98 -8.28
CA VAL A 72 13.88 1.69 -8.83
C VAL A 72 12.59 1.12 -8.26
N ILE A 73 12.48 -0.22 -8.17
CA ILE A 73 11.30 -0.87 -7.59
C ILE A 73 11.11 -0.48 -6.13
N ASP A 74 12.17 -0.57 -5.34
CA ASP A 74 12.13 -0.22 -3.91
C ASP A 74 11.75 1.26 -3.75
N TRP A 75 12.28 2.14 -4.60
CA TRP A 75 11.90 3.55 -4.61
C TRP A 75 10.42 3.75 -4.92
N ILE A 76 9.86 3.04 -5.90
CA ILE A 76 8.43 3.11 -6.23
C ILE A 76 7.58 2.63 -5.05
N SER A 77 7.94 1.49 -4.46
CA SER A 77 7.23 0.90 -3.30
C SER A 77 7.30 1.79 -2.07
N GLU A 78 8.44 2.44 -1.82
CA GLU A 78 8.59 3.44 -0.76
C GLU A 78 7.62 4.60 -0.97
N HIS A 79 7.62 5.16 -2.19
CA HIS A 79 6.79 6.31 -2.52
C HIS A 79 5.30 5.96 -2.50
N SER A 80 4.91 4.73 -2.86
CA SER A 80 3.52 4.31 -2.79
C SER A 80 3.04 4.27 -1.33
N GLY A 81 3.87 3.82 -0.38
CA GLY A 81 3.55 3.84 1.04
C GLY A 81 3.37 5.26 1.59
N VAL A 82 4.32 6.16 1.29
CA VAL A 82 4.21 7.57 1.71
C VAL A 82 2.98 8.23 1.09
N PHE A 83 2.65 7.91 -0.16
CA PHE A 83 1.46 8.43 -0.84
C PHE A 83 0.20 7.97 -0.10
N VAL A 84 0.10 6.68 0.22
CA VAL A 84 -1.02 6.11 0.98
C VAL A 84 -1.13 6.74 2.37
N ALA A 85 -0.02 6.98 3.06
CA ALA A 85 -0.01 7.59 4.39
C ALA A 85 -0.67 8.98 4.38
N PHE A 86 -0.30 9.83 3.42
CA PHE A 86 -0.95 11.13 3.24
C PHE A 86 -2.40 11.02 2.76
N TRP A 87 -2.69 9.99 1.96
CA TRP A 87 -4.05 9.73 1.50
C TRP A 87 -5.00 9.42 2.68
N THR A 88 -4.52 8.77 3.75
CA THR A 88 -5.31 8.40 4.94
C THR A 88 -5.88 9.61 5.68
N VAL A 89 -5.21 10.76 5.59
CA VAL A 89 -5.71 12.01 6.18
C VAL A 89 -7.08 12.39 5.59
N ASN A 90 -7.32 12.11 4.30
CA ASN A 90 -8.63 12.35 3.68
C ASN A 90 -9.72 11.48 4.31
N ALA A 91 -9.44 10.20 4.58
CA ALA A 91 -10.39 9.31 5.22
C ALA A 91 -10.82 9.85 6.60
N VAL A 92 -9.84 10.31 7.40
CA VAL A 92 -10.09 10.90 8.72
C VAL A 92 -10.93 12.16 8.59
N CYS A 93 -10.60 13.06 7.66
CA CYS A 93 -11.36 14.29 7.42
C CYS A 93 -12.82 14.01 7.00
N PHE A 94 -13.03 13.03 6.12
CA PHE A 94 -14.35 12.61 5.67
C PHE A 94 -15.17 12.02 6.82
N TYR A 95 -14.63 11.07 7.59
CA TYR A 95 -15.34 10.52 8.74
C TYR A 95 -15.67 11.59 9.79
N PHE A 96 -14.73 12.50 10.07
CA PHE A 96 -14.97 13.59 11.00
C PHE A 96 -16.11 14.50 10.51
N PHE A 97 -16.11 14.84 9.22
CA PHE A 97 -17.18 15.63 8.60
C PHE A 97 -18.53 14.92 8.70
N GLU A 98 -18.61 13.61 8.44
CA GLU A 98 -19.86 12.85 8.57
C GLU A 98 -20.39 12.84 10.01
N VAL A 99 -19.51 12.64 11.00
CA VAL A 99 -19.88 12.66 12.42
C VAL A 99 -20.42 14.05 12.79
N VAL A 100 -19.76 15.12 12.39
CA VAL A 100 -20.22 16.50 12.63
C VAL A 100 -21.59 16.75 12.00
N MET A 101 -21.76 16.42 10.73
CA MET A 101 -23.01 16.64 9.99
C MET A 101 -24.17 15.83 10.58
N ARG A 102 -23.92 14.59 10.97
CA ARG A 102 -24.94 13.70 11.54
C ARG A 102 -25.34 14.09 12.95
N TYR A 103 -24.39 14.37 13.83
CA TYR A 103 -24.68 14.53 15.27
C TYR A 103 -24.90 15.99 15.68
N ILE A 104 -24.27 16.95 15.01
CA ILE A 104 -24.43 18.38 15.33
C ILE A 104 -25.55 19.00 14.50
N PHE A 105 -25.55 18.71 13.19
CA PHE A 105 -26.48 19.33 12.26
C PHE A 105 -27.70 18.46 11.93
N ASN A 106 -27.75 17.21 12.39
CA ASN A 106 -28.83 16.25 12.09
C ASN A 106 -29.10 16.09 10.58
N MET A 107 -28.05 16.23 9.77
CA MET A 107 -28.08 16.16 8.30
C MET A 107 -27.08 15.10 7.82
N PRO A 108 -27.45 13.79 7.82
CA PRO A 108 -26.58 12.75 7.32
C PRO A 108 -26.29 12.94 5.83
N THR A 109 -25.06 12.64 5.39
CA THR A 109 -24.68 12.79 3.99
C THR A 109 -24.70 11.45 3.27
N ILE A 110 -25.13 11.45 2.01
CA ILE A 110 -25.26 10.21 1.22
C ILE A 110 -23.91 9.66 0.73
N TRP A 111 -22.90 10.53 0.59
CA TRP A 111 -21.66 10.21 -0.13
C TRP A 111 -20.49 9.89 0.81
N VAL A 112 -20.44 10.45 2.02
CA VAL A 112 -19.22 10.43 2.83
C VAL A 112 -18.90 9.04 3.37
N HIS A 113 -19.92 8.29 3.79
CA HIS A 113 -19.74 6.93 4.29
C HIS A 113 -19.12 6.03 3.21
N GLU A 114 -19.72 6.04 2.03
CA GLU A 114 -19.27 5.25 0.89
C GLU A 114 -17.90 5.72 0.37
N ALA A 115 -17.70 7.03 0.22
CA ALA A 115 -16.42 7.60 -0.16
C ALA A 115 -15.28 7.12 0.75
N SER A 116 -15.50 7.15 2.07
CA SER A 116 -14.50 6.75 3.05
C SER A 116 -14.20 5.24 2.98
N PHE A 117 -15.24 4.42 2.80
CA PHE A 117 -15.09 2.98 2.62
C PHE A 117 -14.27 2.62 1.37
N LEU A 118 -14.62 3.22 0.22
CA LEU A 118 -13.92 3.01 -1.04
C LEU A 118 -12.46 3.47 -0.96
N LEU A 119 -12.22 4.62 -0.31
CA LEU A 119 -10.90 5.18 -0.10
C LEU A 119 -10.01 4.22 0.71
N LEU A 120 -10.50 3.73 1.85
CA LEU A 120 -9.77 2.75 2.67
C LEU A 120 -9.46 1.45 1.89
N GLY A 121 -10.40 0.98 1.07
CA GLY A 121 -10.20 -0.19 0.21
C GLY A 121 -9.07 0.00 -0.81
N MET A 122 -9.01 1.17 -1.46
CA MET A 122 -7.93 1.50 -2.41
C MET A 122 -6.55 1.55 -1.72
N GLN A 123 -6.50 2.08 -0.51
CA GLN A 123 -5.25 2.21 0.25
C GLN A 123 -4.64 0.87 0.61
N TYR A 124 -5.46 -0.10 1.02
CA TYR A 124 -4.99 -1.41 1.45
C TYR A 124 -4.16 -2.11 0.38
N LEU A 125 -4.61 -2.03 -0.88
CA LEU A 125 -3.93 -2.64 -2.02
C LEU A 125 -2.62 -1.93 -2.38
N LEU A 126 -2.58 -0.59 -2.31
CA LEU A 126 -1.37 0.17 -2.62
C LEU A 126 -0.30 0.10 -1.54
N ALA A 127 -0.71 -0.04 -0.28
CA ALA A 127 0.20 -0.23 0.84
C ALA A 127 0.89 -1.60 0.82
N GLY A 128 0.37 -2.58 0.07
CA GLY A 128 0.92 -3.93 0.00
C GLY A 128 2.38 -3.97 -0.44
N ALA A 129 2.75 -3.21 -1.47
CA ALA A 129 4.14 -3.17 -1.93
C ALA A 129 5.11 -2.58 -0.89
N PHE A 130 4.67 -1.50 -0.21
CA PHE A 130 5.42 -0.89 0.88
C PHE A 130 5.59 -1.85 2.07
N ALA A 131 4.51 -2.51 2.46
CA ALA A 131 4.53 -3.48 3.55
C ALA A 131 5.40 -4.71 3.21
N LEU A 132 5.46 -5.12 1.94
CA LEU A 132 6.32 -6.22 1.51
C LEU A 132 7.81 -5.81 1.54
N LEU A 133 8.11 -4.57 1.13
CA LEU A 133 9.47 -4.03 1.16
C LEU A 133 10.04 -3.96 2.60
N HIS A 134 9.20 -3.60 3.57
CA HIS A 134 9.59 -3.48 4.98
C HIS A 134 9.38 -4.76 5.80
N GLY A 135 9.06 -5.89 5.16
CA GLY A 135 8.83 -7.14 5.89
C GLY A 135 7.61 -7.13 6.83
N ALA A 136 6.73 -6.14 6.72
CA ALA A 136 5.51 -5.98 7.54
C ALA A 136 4.36 -6.90 7.10
N HIS A 137 4.57 -7.73 6.08
CA HIS A 137 3.63 -8.81 5.76
C HIS A 137 3.65 -9.85 6.87
N VAL A 138 2.47 -10.21 7.36
CA VAL A 138 2.32 -11.23 8.39
C VAL A 138 2.97 -12.52 7.93
N ARG A 139 3.95 -12.99 8.70
CA ARG A 139 4.72 -14.21 8.47
C ARG A 139 4.70 -15.07 9.74
N VAL A 140 4.82 -16.38 9.56
CA VAL A 140 4.86 -17.34 10.68
C VAL A 140 6.31 -17.79 10.88
N ASP A 141 6.92 -17.36 11.98
CA ASP A 141 8.37 -17.48 12.18
C ASP A 141 8.82 -18.70 13.00
N VAL A 142 7.89 -19.58 13.39
CA VAL A 142 8.20 -20.71 14.30
C VAL A 142 9.25 -21.65 13.70
N LEU A 143 9.06 -22.06 12.44
CA LEU A 143 10.03 -22.91 11.76
C LEU A 143 11.22 -22.07 11.26
N TYR A 144 10.97 -20.85 10.80
CA TYR A 144 11.98 -19.93 10.25
C TYR A 144 13.15 -19.71 11.21
N ASN A 145 12.87 -19.43 12.48
CA ASN A 145 13.89 -19.12 13.48
C ASN A 145 14.73 -20.34 13.88
N LEU A 146 14.29 -21.56 13.56
CA LEU A 146 15.06 -22.78 13.83
C LEU A 146 16.09 -23.10 12.74
N LEU A 147 15.97 -22.48 11.56
CA LEU A 147 16.91 -22.72 10.46
C LEU A 147 18.16 -21.82 10.56
N PRO A 148 19.33 -22.31 10.09
CA PRO A 148 20.48 -21.46 9.86
C PRO A 148 20.14 -20.39 8.82
N GLU A 149 20.87 -19.28 8.81
CA GLU A 149 20.62 -18.12 7.92
C GLU A 149 20.46 -18.50 6.45
N ARG A 150 21.28 -19.43 5.95
CA ARG A 150 21.17 -19.92 4.57
C ARG A 150 19.89 -20.73 4.30
N GLY A 151 19.39 -21.43 5.32
CA GLY A 151 18.10 -22.15 5.29
C GLY A 151 16.90 -21.20 5.37
N GLN A 152 17.01 -20.11 6.12
CA GLN A 152 16.01 -19.04 6.17
C GLN A 152 15.81 -18.43 4.79
N VAL A 153 16.89 -18.02 4.11
CA VAL A 153 16.84 -17.47 2.75
C VAL A 153 16.33 -18.51 1.74
N GLY A 154 16.73 -19.78 1.88
CA GLY A 154 16.19 -20.86 1.04
C GLY A 154 14.66 -21.03 1.18
N MET A 155 14.14 -20.88 2.40
CA MET A 155 12.70 -20.90 2.65
C MET A 155 11.99 -19.64 2.14
N ASP A 156 12.61 -18.47 2.21
CA ASP A 156 12.08 -17.25 1.57
C ASP A 156 11.96 -17.43 0.05
N ILE A 157 12.96 -18.03 -0.61
CA ILE A 157 12.90 -18.36 -2.04
C ILE A 157 11.78 -19.37 -2.31
N PHE A 158 11.64 -20.42 -1.50
CA PHE A 158 10.59 -21.42 -1.69
C PHE A 158 9.18 -20.82 -1.53
N THR A 159 8.97 -20.04 -0.47
CA THR A 159 7.67 -19.38 -0.21
C THR A 159 7.34 -18.31 -1.25
N SER A 160 8.35 -17.68 -1.86
CA SER A 160 8.16 -16.72 -2.96
C SER A 160 7.38 -17.32 -4.14
N MET A 161 7.53 -18.62 -4.41
CA MET A 161 6.80 -19.29 -5.49
C MET A 161 5.28 -19.20 -5.29
N PHE A 162 4.81 -19.48 -4.07
CA PHE A 162 3.38 -19.37 -3.73
C PHE A 162 2.92 -17.92 -3.73
N PHE A 163 3.78 -17.01 -3.28
CA PHE A 163 3.53 -15.57 -3.39
C PHE A 163 3.31 -15.14 -4.85
N PHE A 164 4.13 -15.60 -5.80
CA PHE A 164 3.96 -15.23 -7.21
C PHE A 164 2.70 -15.81 -7.84
N ILE A 165 2.31 -17.04 -7.46
CA ILE A 165 1.03 -17.61 -7.89
C ILE A 165 -0.13 -16.72 -7.42
N PHE A 166 -0.12 -16.31 -6.15
CA PHE A 166 -1.11 -15.39 -5.60
C PHE A 166 -1.08 -14.02 -6.27
N ALA A 167 0.10 -13.40 -6.39
CA ALA A 167 0.25 -12.06 -6.96
C ALA A 167 -0.17 -12.02 -8.43
N LEU A 168 0.15 -13.06 -9.21
CA LEU A 168 -0.27 -13.16 -10.60
C LEU A 168 -1.78 -13.36 -10.72
N ALA A 169 -2.36 -14.25 -9.91
CA ALA A 169 -3.81 -14.43 -9.85
C ALA A 169 -4.52 -13.13 -9.47
N LEU A 170 -4.00 -12.41 -8.47
CA LEU A 170 -4.50 -11.10 -8.07
C LEU A 170 -4.41 -10.08 -9.22
N ALA A 171 -3.30 -10.01 -9.95
CA ALA A 171 -3.14 -9.08 -11.06
C ALA A 171 -4.10 -9.40 -12.24
N ILE A 172 -4.24 -10.66 -12.62
CA ILE A 172 -5.12 -11.10 -13.71
C ILE A 172 -6.59 -10.84 -13.35
N THR A 173 -7.00 -11.20 -12.13
CA THR A 173 -8.38 -10.97 -11.66
C THR A 173 -8.69 -9.49 -11.49
N SER A 174 -7.73 -8.69 -11.03
CA SER A 174 -7.89 -7.23 -10.96
C SER A 174 -8.06 -6.62 -12.35
N TRP A 175 -7.33 -7.12 -13.35
CA TRP A 175 -7.45 -6.66 -14.74
C TRP A 175 -8.84 -6.96 -15.31
N THR A 176 -9.34 -8.17 -15.12
CA THR A 176 -10.67 -8.55 -15.61
C THR A 176 -11.78 -7.76 -14.93
N PHE A 177 -11.65 -7.52 -13.61
CA PHE A 177 -12.58 -6.67 -12.86
C PHE A 177 -12.57 -5.21 -13.35
N PHE A 178 -11.39 -4.64 -13.60
CA PHE A 178 -11.28 -3.29 -14.14
C PHE A 178 -11.92 -3.18 -15.53
N GLN A 179 -11.60 -4.10 -16.44
CA GLN A 179 -12.15 -4.12 -17.81
C GLN A 179 -13.68 -4.26 -17.82
N ASN A 180 -14.22 -5.17 -17.01
CA ASN A 180 -15.66 -5.37 -16.89
C ASN A 180 -16.34 -4.11 -16.33
N SER A 181 -15.78 -3.51 -15.28
CA SER A 181 -16.32 -2.30 -14.67
C SER A 181 -16.33 -1.10 -15.62
N TYR A 182 -15.24 -0.95 -16.39
CA TYR A 182 -15.10 0.13 -17.36
C TYR A 182 -16.06 -0.03 -18.53
N SER A 183 -16.15 -1.24 -19.11
CA SER A 183 -17.04 -1.51 -20.24
C SER A 183 -18.53 -1.38 -19.88
N MET A 184 -18.92 -1.84 -18.69
CA MET A 184 -20.31 -1.80 -18.23
C MET A 184 -20.71 -0.47 -17.58
N HIS A 185 -19.80 0.50 -17.47
CA HIS A 185 -20.02 1.75 -16.73
C HIS A 185 -20.59 1.50 -15.32
N GLU A 186 -20.01 0.52 -14.63
CA GLU A 186 -20.50 0.05 -13.35
C GLU A 186 -20.45 1.17 -12.31
N THR A 187 -21.55 1.30 -11.58
CA THR A 187 -21.69 2.19 -10.44
C THR A 187 -21.88 1.36 -9.18
N THR A 188 -21.57 1.96 -8.04
CA THR A 188 -21.76 1.32 -6.75
C THR A 188 -23.25 1.11 -6.45
N VAL A 189 -23.51 0.12 -5.59
CA VAL A 189 -24.89 -0.30 -5.22
C VAL A 189 -25.53 0.68 -4.22
N GLU A 190 -24.70 1.47 -3.55
CA GLU A 190 -25.11 2.45 -2.56
C GLU A 190 -25.78 3.68 -3.20
N THR A 191 -26.47 4.47 -2.38
CA THR A 191 -27.29 5.61 -2.83
C THR A 191 -26.54 6.71 -3.58
N TRP A 192 -25.20 6.83 -3.40
CA TRP A 192 -24.42 7.83 -4.12
C TRP A 192 -24.15 7.44 -5.58
N GLY A 193 -24.09 6.14 -5.89
CA GLY A 193 -23.94 5.62 -7.25
C GLY A 193 -22.67 6.10 -7.97
N ILE A 194 -21.53 6.11 -7.29
CA ILE A 194 -20.26 6.54 -7.87
C ILE A 194 -19.69 5.51 -8.85
N GLN A 195 -18.97 5.96 -9.87
CA GLN A 195 -18.30 5.08 -10.82
C GLN A 195 -17.26 4.20 -10.13
N TYR A 196 -17.33 2.89 -10.37
CA TYR A 196 -16.53 1.92 -9.61
C TYR A 196 -15.19 1.57 -10.28
N TYR A 197 -15.06 1.86 -11.58
CA TYR A 197 -13.85 1.57 -12.35
C TYR A 197 -12.56 2.18 -11.76
N PRO A 198 -12.53 3.40 -11.15
CA PRO A 198 -11.29 3.93 -10.59
C PRO A 198 -10.81 3.11 -9.39
N VAL A 199 -11.73 2.62 -8.55
CA VAL A 199 -11.40 1.77 -7.39
C VAL A 199 -10.77 0.46 -7.86
N LYS A 200 -11.38 -0.18 -8.86
CA LYS A 200 -10.85 -1.42 -9.45
C LYS A 200 -9.54 -1.20 -10.22
N ALA A 201 -9.33 0.00 -10.78
CA ALA A 201 -8.04 0.39 -11.35
C ALA A 201 -6.94 0.48 -10.28
N MET A 202 -7.25 1.03 -9.10
CA MET A 202 -6.29 1.08 -7.99
C MET A 202 -5.98 -0.32 -7.43
N MET A 203 -6.95 -1.24 -7.44
CA MET A 203 -6.73 -2.65 -7.11
C MET A 203 -5.72 -3.29 -8.07
N LEU A 204 -5.88 -3.07 -9.38
CA LEU A 204 -4.91 -3.51 -10.39
C LEU A 204 -3.53 -2.86 -10.17
N LEU A 205 -3.49 -1.55 -9.90
CA LEU A 205 -2.24 -0.84 -9.64
C LEU A 205 -1.51 -1.44 -8.43
N GLY A 206 -2.20 -1.69 -7.33
CA GLY A 206 -1.65 -2.34 -6.13
C GLY A 206 -1.14 -3.75 -6.41
N ALA A 207 -1.87 -4.54 -7.21
CA ALA A 207 -1.46 -5.88 -7.62
C ALA A 207 -0.17 -5.86 -8.48
N ILE A 208 -0.03 -4.87 -9.37
CA ILE A 208 1.21 -4.69 -10.15
C ILE A 208 2.37 -4.28 -9.23
N LEU A 209 2.13 -3.34 -8.30
CA LEU A 209 3.13 -2.88 -7.36
C LEU A 209 3.64 -4.01 -6.46
N ILE A 210 2.75 -4.83 -5.90
CA ILE A 210 3.16 -5.94 -5.02
C ILE A 210 3.92 -7.01 -5.81
N LEU A 211 3.53 -7.29 -7.06
CA LEU A 211 4.24 -8.21 -7.94
C LEU A 211 5.66 -7.70 -8.20
N LEU A 212 5.79 -6.40 -8.51
CA LEU A 212 7.08 -5.76 -8.74
C LEU A 212 7.97 -5.80 -7.49
N ALA A 213 7.43 -5.45 -6.33
CA ALA A 213 8.11 -5.54 -5.04
C ALA A 213 8.58 -6.98 -4.73
N GLY A 214 7.74 -7.98 -5.05
CA GLY A 214 8.10 -9.39 -4.92
C GLY A 214 9.24 -9.81 -5.83
N VAL A 215 9.31 -9.30 -7.08
CA VAL A 215 10.45 -9.52 -7.96
C VAL A 215 11.73 -8.93 -7.36
N SER A 216 11.66 -7.71 -6.81
CA SER A 216 12.82 -7.10 -6.13
C SER A 216 13.29 -7.97 -4.96
N LYS A 217 12.37 -8.42 -4.12
CA LYS A 217 12.66 -9.30 -2.98
C LYS A 217 13.32 -10.61 -3.43
N LEU A 218 12.76 -11.29 -4.42
CA LEU A 218 13.29 -12.55 -4.93
C LEU A 218 14.73 -12.41 -5.47
N ILE A 219 15.02 -11.33 -6.20
CA ILE A 219 16.38 -11.09 -6.73
C ILE A 219 17.38 -10.97 -5.58
N LYS A 220 17.02 -10.23 -4.51
CA LYS A 220 17.88 -10.06 -3.33
C LYS A 220 18.08 -11.38 -2.58
N ASP A 221 17.01 -12.15 -2.39
CA ASP A 221 17.07 -13.47 -1.73
C ASP A 221 17.98 -14.44 -2.48
N ILE A 222 17.87 -14.52 -3.82
CA ILE A 222 18.73 -15.39 -4.64
C ILE A 222 20.20 -14.95 -4.54
N ALA A 223 20.47 -13.65 -4.63
CA ALA A 223 21.83 -13.12 -4.52
C ALA A 223 22.44 -13.42 -3.14
N LEU A 224 21.65 -13.26 -2.08
CA LEU A 224 22.05 -13.55 -0.70
C LEU A 224 22.33 -15.05 -0.51
N PHE A 225 21.47 -15.92 -1.04
CA PHE A 225 21.66 -17.37 -0.95
C PHE A 225 22.96 -17.84 -1.61
N ILE A 226 23.32 -17.25 -2.76
CA ILE A 226 24.58 -17.54 -3.46
C ILE A 226 25.78 -17.04 -2.65
N ARG A 227 25.69 -15.84 -2.06
CA ARG A 227 26.77 -15.25 -1.24
C ARG A 227 27.07 -16.12 -0.01
N LEU A 228 26.04 -16.45 0.77
CA LEU A 228 26.16 -17.32 1.95
C LEU A 228 26.72 -18.71 1.59
N GLY A 229 26.48 -19.17 0.35
CA GLY A 229 27.06 -20.41 -0.15
C GLY A 229 28.55 -20.37 -0.47
N LYS A 230 29.09 -19.20 -0.80
CA LYS A 230 30.54 -19.01 -1.00
C LYS A 230 31.27 -18.87 0.34
N GLU A 231 30.67 -18.16 1.29
CA GLU A 231 31.25 -17.92 2.61
C GLU A 231 31.32 -19.21 3.45
N GLY A 232 30.34 -20.10 3.34
CA GLY A 232 30.38 -21.42 4.00
C GLY A 232 31.29 -22.46 3.33
N ALA A 233 31.93 -22.13 2.21
CA ALA A 233 32.87 -23.00 1.48
C ALA A 233 34.33 -22.53 1.60
N ALA A 234 34.58 -21.39 2.25
CA ALA A 234 35.89 -20.83 2.56
C ALA A 234 36.29 -21.16 4.00
#